data_AF-A0A2I0A5T3-F1
#
_entry.id   AF-A0A2I0A5T3-F1
#
_cell.length_a   1.000
_cell.length_b   1.000
_cell.length_c   1.000
_cell.angle_alpha   90.00
_cell.angle_beta   90.00
_cell.angle_gamma   90.00
#
_symmetry.space_group_name_H-M   'P 1'
#
loop_
_entity.id
_entity.type
_entity.pdbx_description
1 polymer ?
#
loop_
_entity_poly.entity_id
_entity_poly.type
_entity_poly.pdbx_seq_one_letter_code
_entity_poly.pdbx_strand_id
1 'polypeptide(L)'
;MESSGCVGVMAVVAVSSSVALVALQIHKRLVSDFMKKVQTELGGARVRRPKKKVRFAADVIEPSADNEEYRRRRSGRREEGATAVASL
;
A
#
# COMPACT_ATOMS: atom_id res chain seq x y z
N MET A 1 6.87 58.99 -27.97
CA MET A 1 6.35 58.34 -26.75
C MET A 1 5.98 56.91 -27.13
N GLU A 2 6.97 56.02 -27.17
CA GLU A 2 6.80 54.61 -27.54
C GLU A 2 7.06 53.67 -26.36
N SER A 3 6.66 54.05 -25.14
CA SER A 3 6.99 53.29 -23.92
C SER A 3 5.79 52.67 -23.19
N SER A 4 4.54 53.05 -23.52
CA SER A 4 3.35 52.53 -22.82
C SER A 4 2.92 51.13 -23.30
N GLY A 5 3.03 50.84 -24.60
CA GLY A 5 2.62 49.56 -25.18
C GLY A 5 3.54 48.38 -24.83
N CYS A 6 4.85 48.63 -24.72
CA CYS A 6 5.85 47.61 -24.42
C CYS A 6 5.62 46.98 -23.04
N VAL A 7 5.30 47.79 -22.03
CA VAL A 7 5.03 47.32 -20.66
C VAL A 7 3.78 46.44 -20.60
N GLY A 8 2.73 46.82 -21.34
CA GLY A 8 1.49 46.03 -21.41
C GLY A 8 1.71 44.65 -22.03
N VAL A 9 2.45 44.56 -23.13
CA VAL A 9 2.78 43.27 -23.77
C VAL A 9 3.66 42.43 -22.84
N MET A 10 4.66 43.03 -22.20
CA MET A 10 5.55 42.34 -21.27
C MET A 10 4.79 41.78 -20.06
N ALA A 11 3.79 42.50 -19.54
CA ALA A 11 2.94 42.04 -18.46
C ALA A 11 2.09 40.82 -18.87
N VAL A 12 1.47 40.83 -20.05
CA VAL A 12 0.68 39.69 -20.55
C VAL A 12 1.57 38.46 -20.75
N VAL A 13 2.77 38.64 -21.29
CA VAL A 13 3.74 37.55 -21.47
C VAL A 13 4.19 36.99 -20.10
N ALA A 14 4.49 37.85 -19.12
CA ALA A 14 4.89 37.42 -17.78
C ALA A 14 3.77 36.64 -17.06
N VAL A 15 2.53 37.14 -17.13
CA VAL A 15 1.37 36.46 -16.52
C VAL A 15 1.08 35.14 -17.22
N SER A 16 1.05 35.12 -18.57
CA SER A 16 0.78 33.91 -19.35
C SER A 16 1.84 32.82 -19.12
N SER A 17 3.12 33.21 -19.14
CA SER A 17 4.23 32.29 -18.88
C SER A 17 4.24 31.76 -17.44
N SER A 18 3.92 32.60 -16.45
CA SER A 18 3.78 32.18 -15.05
C SER A 18 2.72 31.09 -14.89
N VAL A 19 1.53 31.28 -15.46
CA VAL A 19 0.44 30.28 -15.39
C VAL A 19 0.85 28.99 -16.11
N ALA A 20 1.50 29.08 -17.27
CA ALA A 20 2.01 27.91 -18.00
C ALA A 20 3.06 27.13 -17.20
N LEU A 21 3.98 27.81 -16.51
CA LEU A 21 4.99 27.18 -15.66
C LEU A 21 4.37 26.53 -14.43
N VAL A 22 3.40 27.18 -13.78
CA VAL A 22 2.65 26.60 -12.65
C VAL A 22 1.90 25.35 -13.10
N ALA A 23 1.21 25.39 -14.24
CA ALA A 23 0.55 24.21 -14.81
C ALA A 23 1.55 23.07 -15.07
N LEU A 24 2.72 23.37 -15.64
CA LEU A 24 3.78 22.38 -15.90
C LEU A 24 4.35 21.78 -14.60
N GLN A 25 4.56 22.61 -13.58
CA GLN A 25 5.02 22.17 -12.26
C GLN A 25 3.98 21.28 -11.57
N ILE A 26 2.70 21.66 -11.64
CA ILE A 26 1.59 20.83 -11.16
C ILE A 26 1.57 19.51 -11.93
N HIS A 27 1.71 19.50 -13.25
CA HIS A 27 1.78 18.26 -14.02
C HIS A 27 2.94 17.36 -13.57
N LYS A 28 4.16 17.89 -13.38
CA LYS A 28 5.31 17.08 -12.90
C LYS A 28 5.10 16.57 -11.48
N ARG A 29 4.56 17.40 -10.59
CA ARG A 29 4.32 17.04 -9.18
C ARG A 29 3.16 16.05 -9.03
N LEU A 30 2.06 16.31 -9.74
CA LEU A 30 0.88 15.44 -9.82
C LEU A 30 1.25 14.09 -10.42
N VAL A 31 2.03 14.04 -11.50
CA VAL A 31 2.50 12.77 -12.08
C VAL A 31 3.39 12.01 -11.11
N SER A 32 4.29 12.68 -10.38
CA SER A 32 5.12 12.01 -9.37
C SER A 32 4.28 11.45 -8.21
N ASP A 33 3.36 12.26 -7.69
CA ASP A 33 2.50 11.86 -6.57
C ASP A 33 1.49 10.78 -6.99
N PHE A 34 0.96 10.86 -8.22
CA PHE A 34 0.12 9.82 -8.79
C PHE A 34 0.91 8.54 -9.06
N MET A 35 2.11 8.61 -9.62
CA MET A 35 2.96 7.43 -9.82
C MET A 35 3.37 6.78 -8.51
N LYS A 36 3.66 7.56 -7.46
CA LYS A 36 3.89 7.03 -6.12
C LYS A 36 2.65 6.35 -5.57
N LYS A 37 1.47 6.98 -5.70
CA LYS A 37 0.18 6.43 -5.25
C LYS A 37 -0.18 5.14 -5.99
N VAL A 38 -0.06 5.14 -7.32
CA VAL A 38 -0.22 3.97 -8.19
C VAL A 38 0.82 2.91 -7.85
N GLN A 39 2.08 3.25 -7.61
CA GLN A 39 3.11 2.30 -7.21
C GLN A 39 2.85 1.73 -5.81
N THR A 40 2.29 2.49 -4.87
CA THR A 40 1.88 1.96 -3.56
C THR A 40 0.60 1.13 -3.65
N GLU A 41 -0.33 1.46 -4.55
CA GLU A 41 -1.56 0.68 -4.75
C GLU A 41 -1.30 -0.61 -5.55
N LEU A 42 -0.55 -0.55 -6.67
CA LEU A 42 -0.11 -1.73 -7.43
C LEU A 42 0.99 -2.53 -6.71
N GLY A 43 1.90 -1.84 -6.02
CA GLY A 43 3.05 -2.43 -5.33
C GLY A 43 2.77 -2.83 -3.89
N GLY A 44 1.65 -2.38 -3.29
CA GLY A 44 1.19 -2.78 -1.95
C GLY A 44 0.90 -4.27 -1.84
N ALA A 45 0.56 -4.94 -2.95
CA ALA A 45 0.47 -6.40 -3.01
C ALA A 45 1.85 -7.09 -3.08
N ARG A 46 2.91 -6.35 -3.45
CA ARG A 46 4.29 -6.86 -3.65
C ARG A 46 5.27 -6.43 -2.55
N VAL A 47 4.83 -5.70 -1.52
CA VAL A 47 5.64 -5.45 -0.32
C VAL A 47 5.82 -6.79 0.41
N ARG A 48 6.89 -7.49 0.03
CA ARG A 48 7.62 -8.48 0.82
C ARG A 48 6.76 -9.24 1.83
N ARG A 49 5.76 -10.01 1.38
CA ARG A 49 5.30 -11.11 2.21
C ARG A 49 6.51 -12.02 2.40
N PRO A 50 6.99 -12.25 3.65
CA PRO A 50 8.10 -13.15 3.84
C PRO A 50 7.72 -14.48 3.19
N LYS A 51 8.61 -15.01 2.35
CA LYS A 51 8.39 -16.29 1.67
C LYS A 51 8.09 -17.31 2.78
N LYS A 52 6.88 -17.87 2.79
CA LYS A 52 6.54 -18.93 3.74
C LYS A 52 7.44 -20.12 3.44
N LYS A 53 8.29 -20.49 4.40
CA LYS A 53 9.09 -21.71 4.33
C LYS A 53 8.26 -22.82 4.95
N VAL A 54 8.07 -23.91 4.21
CA VAL A 54 7.41 -25.11 4.72
C VAL A 54 8.25 -25.65 5.89
N ARG A 55 7.60 -25.91 7.03
CA ARG A 55 8.21 -26.59 8.17
C ARG A 55 7.45 -27.89 8.35
N PHE A 56 8.19 -28.98 8.51
CA PHE A 56 7.63 -30.26 8.93
C PHE A 56 7.57 -30.29 10.45
N ALA A 57 6.50 -30.86 11.00
CA ALA A 57 6.43 -31.17 12.42
C ALA A 57 7.50 -32.23 12.74
N ALA A 58 8.17 -32.11 13.89
CA ALA A 58 9.17 -33.08 14.32
C ALA A 58 8.51 -34.39 14.78
N ASP A 59 7.30 -34.28 15.30
CA ASP A 59 6.42 -35.35 15.71
C ASP A 59 5.39 -35.64 14.62
N VAL A 60 5.56 -36.78 13.96
CA VAL A 60 4.50 -37.36 13.13
C VAL A 60 3.62 -38.19 14.05
N ILE A 61 2.43 -37.67 14.37
CA ILE A 61 1.41 -38.47 15.06
C ILE A 61 0.88 -39.46 14.02
N GLU A 62 1.22 -40.73 14.19
CA GLU A 62 0.58 -41.79 13.40
C GLU A 62 -0.94 -41.68 13.62
N PRO A 63 -1.74 -41.66 12.54
CA PRO A 63 -3.18 -41.72 12.66
C PRO A 63 -3.53 -42.97 13.45
N SER A 64 -3.85 -42.78 14.73
CA SER A 64 -4.53 -43.79 15.52
C SER A 64 -5.76 -44.25 14.72
N ALA A 65 -5.96 -45.57 14.61
CA ALA A 65 -7.08 -46.15 13.87
C ALA A 65 -8.43 -45.56 14.31
N ASP A 66 -8.49 -45.02 15.54
CA ASP A 66 -9.54 -44.13 15.99
C ASP A 66 -9.03 -42.68 16.10
N ASN A 67 -9.58 -41.80 15.27
CA ASN A 67 -9.22 -40.39 15.13
C ASN A 67 -9.79 -39.48 16.23
N GLU A 68 -10.32 -40.07 17.31
CA GLU A 68 -10.84 -39.35 18.48
C GLU A 68 -9.83 -38.38 19.10
N GLU A 69 -8.59 -38.81 19.34
CA GLU A 69 -7.60 -37.97 20.04
C GLU A 69 -7.23 -36.72 19.23
N TYR A 70 -7.15 -36.84 17.90
CA TYR A 70 -6.95 -35.71 17.00
C TYR A 70 -8.13 -34.72 17.05
N ARG A 71 -9.38 -35.20 17.10
CA ARG A 71 -10.57 -34.34 17.22
C ARG A 71 -10.58 -33.59 18.55
N ARG A 72 -10.29 -34.26 19.68
CA ARG A 72 -10.27 -33.64 21.03
C ARG A 72 -9.25 -32.50 21.13
N ARG A 73 -8.04 -32.69 20.60
CA ARG A 73 -7.00 -31.64 20.63
C ARG A 73 -7.37 -30.42 19.78
N ARG A 74 -8.10 -30.62 18.69
CA ARG A 74 -8.54 -29.51 17.80
C ARG A 74 -9.74 -28.75 18.35
N SER A 75 -10.63 -29.40 19.09
CA SER A 75 -11.74 -28.71 19.78
C SER A 75 -11.24 -27.88 20.96
N GLY A 76 -10.30 -28.38 21.78
CA GLY A 76 -9.74 -27.62 22.90
C GLY A 76 -8.98 -26.36 22.48
N ARG A 77 -8.25 -26.40 21.34
CA ARG A 77 -7.50 -25.24 20.83
C ARG A 77 -8.38 -24.09 20.32
N ARG A 78 -9.66 -24.33 20.04
CA ARG A 78 -10.62 -23.29 19.65
C ARG A 78 -11.16 -22.52 20.86
N GLU A 79 -11.25 -23.16 22.02
CA GLU A 79 -11.71 -22.51 23.25
C GLU A 79 -10.63 -21.61 23.86
N GLU A 80 -9.38 -22.08 23.98
CA GLU A 80 -8.28 -21.23 24.46
C GLU A 80 -8.01 -20.01 23.57
N GLY A 81 -8.19 -20.16 22.25
CA GLY A 81 -8.06 -19.06 21.28
C GLY A 81 -9.24 -18.07 21.31
N ALA A 82 -10.44 -18.52 21.71
CA ALA A 82 -11.63 -17.67 21.83
C ALA A 82 -11.64 -16.87 23.15
N THR A 83 -11.13 -17.45 24.24
CA THR A 83 -11.02 -16.75 25.53
C THR A 83 -9.93 -15.67 25.51
N ALA A 84 -8.83 -15.89 24.79
CA ALA A 84 -7.75 -14.91 24.64
C ALA A 84 -8.15 -13.66 23.82
N VAL A 85 -9.10 -13.78 22.89
CA VAL A 85 -9.61 -12.64 22.09
C VAL A 85 -10.77 -11.90 22.76
N ALA A 86 -11.41 -12.47 23.78
CA ALA A 86 -12.47 -11.83 24.55
C ALA A 86 -11.96 -11.04 25.78
N SER A 87 -10.65 -11.07 26.05
CA SER A 87 -10.01 -10.41 27.19
C SER A 87 -9.18 -9.17 26.80
N LEU A 88 -9.42 -8.63 25.59
CA LEU A 88 -8.89 -7.35 25.06
C LEU A 88 -10.06 -6.41 24.76
#